data_AF-V4J845-F1
#
_entry.id   AF-V4J845-F1
#
_cell.length_a   1.000
_cell.length_b   1.000
_cell.length_c   1.000
_cell.angle_alpha   90.00
_cell.angle_beta   90.00
_cell.angle_gamma   90.00
#
_symmetry.space_group_name_H-M   'P 1'
#
loop_
_entity.id
_entity.type
_entity.pdbx_description
1 polymer ?
#
loop_
_entity_poly.entity_id
_entity_poly.type
_entity_poly.pdbx_seq_one_letter_code
_entity_poly.pdbx_strand_id
1 'polypeptide(L)' 'MDFTSAIDGLILLLSGVMIVLFSKGVVFSGLTQQEQSYGLEKPTFIVGAIMAVIGFVAIIMGVL' A
#
# COMPACT_ATOMS: atom_id res chain seq x y z
N MET A 1 -17.47 -18.20 -2.42
CA MET A 1 -16.84 -17.02 -1.80
C MET A 1 -15.71 -17.50 -0.92
N ASP A 2 -14.48 -17.40 -1.44
CA ASP A 2 -13.27 -17.71 -0.67
C ASP A 2 -12.93 -16.52 0.23
N PHE A 3 -13.53 -16.54 1.43
CA PHE A 3 -13.41 -15.48 2.43
C PHE A 3 -11.95 -15.17 2.78
N THR A 4 -11.07 -16.17 2.73
CA THR A 4 -9.62 -16.04 2.92
C THR A 4 -8.98 -15.10 1.88
N SER A 5 -9.34 -15.21 0.60
CA SER A 5 -8.79 -14.38 -0.46
C SER A 5 -9.22 -12.92 -0.34
N ALA A 6 -10.44 -12.67 0.16
CA ALA A 6 -10.91 -11.32 0.44
C ALA A 6 -10.17 -10.68 1.63
N ILE A 7 -9.85 -11.45 2.69
CA ILE A 7 -9.06 -10.98 3.83
C ILE A 7 -7.63 -10.65 3.40
N ASP A 8 -6.99 -11.53 2.63
CA ASP A 8 -5.63 -11.30 2.13
C ASP A 8 -5.59 -10.04 1.24
N GLY A 9 -6.59 -9.86 0.37
CA GLY A 9 -6.74 -8.66 -0.44
C GLY A 9 -6.93 -7.39 0.40
N LEU A 10 -7.71 -7.46 1.49
CA LEU A 10 -7.90 -6.35 2.43
C LEU A 10 -6.59 -5.96 3.13
N ILE A 11 -5.82 -6.95 3.61
CA ILE A 11 -4.53 -6.71 4.26
C ILE A 11 -3.57 -6.06 3.27
N LEU A 12 -3.52 -6.56 2.03
CA LEU A 12 -2.66 -6.01 0.98
C LEU A 12 -3.05 -4.57 0.63
N LEU A 13 -4.35 -4.29 0.53
CA LEU A 13 -4.90 -2.97 0.24
C LEU A 13 -4.52 -1.97 1.33
N LEU A 14 -4.78 -2.31 2.59
CA LEU A 14 -4.45 -1.45 3.73
C LEU A 14 -2.95 -1.20 3.83
N SER A 15 -2.13 -2.23 3.59
CA SER A 15 -0.67 -2.10 3.58
C SER A 15 -0.19 -1.16 2.47
N GLY A 16 -0.70 -1.32 1.24
CA GLY A 16 -0.38 -0.44 0.11
C GLY A 16 -0.77 1.02 0.37
N VAL A 17 -1.96 1.24 0.93
CA VAL A 17 -2.43 2.58 1.32
C VAL A 17 -1.52 3.21 2.39
N MET A 18 -1.12 2.45 3.41
CA MET A 18 -0.21 2.94 4.44
C MET A 18 1.17 3.32 3.88
N ILE A 19 1.70 2.54 2.94
CA ILE A 19 2.96 2.84 2.24
C ILE A 19 2.83 4.13 1.42
N VAL A 20 1.70 4.32 0.72
CA VAL A 20 1.42 5.56 -0.02
C VAL A 20 1.36 6.76 0.93
N LEU A 21 0.63 6.64 2.04
CA LEU A 21 0.53 7.72 3.03
C LEU A 21 1.87 8.04 3.69
N PHE A 22 2.70 7.02 3.93
CA PHE A 22 4.08 7.17 4.40
C PHE A 22 4.95 7.92 3.37
N SER A 23 4.88 7.55 2.09
CA SER A 23 5.65 8.23 1.02
C SER A 23 5.29 9.72 0.86
N LYS A 24 4.05 10.09 1.20
CA LYS A 24 3.58 11.48 1.19
C LYS A 24 3.93 12.25 2.47
N GLY A 25 4.60 11.62 3.43
CA GLY A 25 4.95 12.23 4.72
C GLY A 25 3.74 12.49 5.63
N VAL A 26 2.57 11.91 5.32
CA VAL A 26 1.35 12.05 6.14
C VAL A 26 1.46 11.22 7.41
N VAL A 27 2.17 10.09 7.33
CA VAL A 27 2.38 9.16 8.44
C VAL A 27 3.89 9.02 8.66
N PHE A 28 4.33 9.13 9.91
CA PHE A 28 5.75 9.07 10.32
C PHE A 28 6.66 10.08 9.61
N SER A 29 6.24 11.35 9.55
CA SER A 29 6.98 12.47 8.92
C SER A 29 8.45 12.59 9.34
N GLY A 30 8.79 12.19 10.58
CA GLY A 30 10.17 12.17 11.08
C GLY A 30 11.08 11.12 10.41
N LEU A 31 10.53 10.01 9.92
CA LEU A 31 11.27 8.99 9.18
C LEU A 31 11.36 9.34 7.68
N THR A 32 10.35 10.03 7.15
CA THR A 32 10.28 10.40 5.74
C THR A 32 11.36 11.41 5.33
N GLN A 33 11.78 12.30 6.24
CA GLN A 33 12.88 13.24 5.97
C GLN A 33 14.20 12.53 5.63
N GLN A 34 14.47 11.41 6.30
CA GLN A 34 15.68 10.64 6.04
C GLN A 34 15.59 9.92 4.67
N GLU A 35 14.45 9.33 4.33
CA GLU A 35 14.25 8.62 3.06
C GLU A 35 14.12 9.55 1.84
N GLN A 36 13.54 10.74 2.01
CA GLN A 36 13.49 11.77 0.97
C GLN A 36 14.90 12.25 0.58
N SER A 37 15.83 12.28 1.53
CA SER A 37 17.24 12.57 1.27
C SER A 37 17.88 11.55 0.30
N TYR A 38 17.40 10.30 0.30
CA TYR A 38 17.85 9.23 -0.61
C TYR A 38 17.04 9.16 -1.92
N GLY A 39 16.05 10.04 -2.12
CA GLY A 39 15.20 10.04 -3.31
C GLY A 39 14.25 8.83 -3.42
N LEU A 40 13.99 8.14 -2.31
CA LEU A 40 13.16 6.92 -2.26
C LEU A 40 11.65 7.21 -2.30
N GLU A 41 11.23 8.47 -2.29
CA GLU A 41 9.81 8.86 -2.29
C GLU A 41 9.02 8.26 -3.46
N LYS A 42 9.60 8.28 -4.68
CA LYS A 42 8.97 7.81 -5.91
C LYS A 42 8.83 6.29 -5.95
N PRO A 43 9.89 5.49 -5.73
CA PRO A 43 9.76 4.04 -5.71
C PRO A 43 8.83 3.56 -4.60
N THR A 44 8.89 4.16 -3.40
CA THR A 44 8.01 3.77 -2.29
C THR A 44 6.54 4.06 -2.62
N PHE A 45 6.23 5.21 -3.23
CA PHE A 45 4.88 5.51 -3.70
C PHE A 45 4.39 4.48 -4.74
N ILE A 46 5.23 4.14 -5.73
CA ILE A 46 4.88 3.20 -6.79
C ILE A 46 4.58 1.81 -6.21
N VAL A 47 5.43 1.32 -5.31
CA VAL A 47 5.23 0.01 -4.66
C VAL A 47 3.93 0.00 -3.86
N GLY A 48 3.69 1.04 -3.06
CA GLY A 48 2.45 1.15 -2.28
C GLY A 48 1.20 1.19 -3.17
N ALA A 49 1.25 1.94 -4.28
CA ALA A 49 0.15 2.04 -5.24
C ALA A 49 -0.14 0.68 -5.91
N ILE A 50 0.90 -0.05 -6.33
CA ILE A 50 0.75 -1.37 -6.94
C ILE A 50 0.14 -2.36 -5.95
N MET A 51 0.63 -2.39 -4.70
CA MET A 51 0.05 -3.25 -3.66
C MET A 51 -1.43 -2.91 -3.40
N ALA A 52 -1.79 -1.64 -3.37
CA ALA A 52 -3.18 -1.23 -3.19
C ALA A 52 -4.08 -1.72 -4.34
N VAL A 53 -3.62 -1.59 -5.59
CA VAL A 53 -4.37 -2.08 -6.77
C VAL A 53 -4.52 -3.59 -6.75
N ILE A 54 -3.45 -4.34 -6.45
CA ILE A 54 -3.51 -5.81 -6.38
C ILE A 54 -4.48 -6.24 -5.26
N GLY A 55 -4.41 -5.60 -4.09
CA GLY A 55 -5.30 -5.89 -2.97
C GLY A 55 -6.76 -5.64 -3.33
N PHE A 56 -7.05 -4.52 -4.00
CA PHE A 56 -8.38 -4.20 -4.49
C PHE A 56 -8.91 -5.24 -5.49
N VAL A 57 -8.09 -5.66 -6.46
CA VAL A 57 -8.46 -6.71 -7.43
C VAL A 57 -8.71 -8.05 -6.73
N ALA A 58 -7.88 -8.41 -5.75
CA ALA A 58 -8.05 -9.64 -4.97
C ALA A 58 -9.36 -9.66 -4.17
N ILE A 59 -9.77 -8.51 -3.60
CA ILE A 59 -11.08 -8.38 -2.96
C ILE A 59 -12.20 -8.57 -3.98
N ILE A 60 -12.15 -7.89 -5.13
CA ILE A 60 -13.20 -8.00 -6.15
C ILE A 60 -13.32 -9.45 -6.65
N MET A 61 -12.20 -10.10 -6.95
CA MET A 61 -12.18 -11.48 -7.46
C MET A 61 -12.53 -12.51 -6.38
N GLY A 62 -12.20 -12.27 -5.11
CA GLY A 62 -12.57 -13.15 -4.00
C GLY A 62 -14.03 -13.03 -3.54
N VAL A 63 -14.67 -11.91 -3.87
CA VAL A 63 -16.10 -11.63 -3.61
C VAL A 63 -17.01 -12.14 -4.73
N LEU A 64 -16.54 -12.14 -5.99
CA LEU A 64 -17.26 -12.74 -7.13
C LEU A 64 -17.34 -14.27 -7.03
#